data_AF-A0A5C7QE33-F1
#
_entry.id   AF-A0A5C7QE33-F1
#
_cell.length_a   1.000
_cell.length_b   1.000
_cell.length_c   1.000
_cell.angle_alpha   90.00
_cell.angle_beta   90.00
_cell.angle_gamma   90.00
#
_symmetry.space_group_name_H-M   'P 1'
#
loop_
_entity.id
_entity.type
_entity.pdbx_description
1 polymer ?
#
loop_
_entity_poly.entity_id
_entity_poly.type
_entity_poly.pdbx_seq_one_letter_code
_entity_poly.pdbx_strand_id
1 'polypeptide(L)'
;MSTELAYLAGFFDGEGSLGVWGRKHRYFAMSLPNSNREIIDLFHSRFGGSVNVKPMSALSRKQCWCWKIQGEKAWEAYYALEPYLREKRWTGEPVS
;
A
#
# COMPACT_ATOMS: atom_id res chain seq x y z
N MET A 1 2.97 19.90 -8.29
CA MET A 1 3.44 18.57 -7.81
C MET A 1 3.39 18.58 -6.29
N SER A 2 2.88 17.53 -5.66
CA SER A 2 2.87 17.43 -4.19
C SER A 2 4.13 16.67 -3.73
N THR A 3 4.97 17.31 -2.92
CA THR A 3 6.19 16.71 -2.36
C THR A 3 5.88 15.49 -1.49
N GLU A 4 4.76 15.52 -0.77
CA GLU A 4 4.25 14.41 0.03
C GLU A 4 3.94 13.18 -0.85
N LEU A 5 3.20 13.36 -1.95
CA LEU A 5 2.86 12.24 -2.85
C LEU A 5 4.10 11.64 -3.51
N ALA A 6 5.08 12.46 -3.87
CA ALA A 6 6.35 11.98 -4.40
C ALA A 6 7.13 11.14 -3.37
N TYR A 7 7.16 11.58 -2.11
CA TYR A 7 7.77 10.82 -1.01
C TYR A 7 7.05 9.49 -0.78
N LEU A 8 5.72 9.50 -0.67
CA LEU A 8 4.92 8.29 -0.45
C LEU A 8 5.05 7.32 -1.62
N ALA A 9 5.10 7.80 -2.86
CA ALA A 9 5.31 6.95 -4.03
C ALA A 9 6.69 6.29 -4.01
N GLY A 10 7.75 7.05 -3.71
CA GLY A 10 9.10 6.49 -3.59
C GLY A 10 9.20 5.45 -2.47
N PHE A 11 8.56 5.71 -1.32
CA PHE A 11 8.50 4.74 -0.22
C PHE A 11 7.72 3.49 -0.63
N PHE A 12 6.60 3.66 -1.34
CA PHE A 12 5.80 2.55 -1.84
C PHE A 12 6.55 1.71 -2.89
N ASP A 13 7.38 2.31 -3.75
CA ASP A 13 8.23 1.57 -4.69
C ASP A 13 9.24 0.65 -3.97
N GLY A 14 9.78 1.07 -2.83
CA GLY A 14 10.72 0.26 -2.05
C GLY A 14 10.05 -0.87 -1.27
N GLU A 15 8.97 -0.57 -0.56
CA GLU A 15 8.41 -1.47 0.48
C GLU A 15 7.00 -1.97 0.17
N GLY A 16 6.32 -1.35 -0.78
CA GLY A 16 4.93 -1.64 -1.10
C GLY A 16 4.73 -2.85 -2.00
N SER A 17 3.46 -3.24 -2.12
CA SER A 17 3.02 -4.25 -3.09
C SER A 17 1.61 -3.90 -3.55
N LEU A 18 1.37 -4.02 -4.84
CA LEU A 18 0.05 -3.86 -5.46
C LEU A 18 -0.29 -5.07 -6.33
N GLY A 19 -1.56 -5.28 -6.57
CA GLY A 19 -2.01 -6.30 -7.51
C GLY A 19 -3.49 -6.63 -7.38
N VAL A 20 -3.94 -7.55 -8.23
CA VAL A 20 -5.31 -8.06 -8.19
C VAL A 20 -5.36 -9.35 -7.39
N TRP A 21 -6.26 -9.39 -6.42
CA TRP A 21 -6.47 -10.50 -5.50
C TRP A 21 -7.89 -11.05 -5.64
N GLY A 22 -8.15 -12.20 -5.01
CA GLY A 22 -9.44 -12.88 -5.05
C GLY A 22 -9.58 -13.87 -6.21
N ARG A 23 -10.28 -14.98 -5.96
CA ARG A 23 -10.50 -16.05 -6.96
C ARG A 23 -11.80 -15.87 -7.76
N LYS A 24 -12.92 -15.66 -7.06
CA LYS A 24 -14.25 -15.48 -7.68
C LYS A 24 -14.58 -14.01 -7.92
N HIS A 25 -14.32 -13.17 -6.91
CA HIS A 25 -14.46 -11.72 -6.98
C HIS A 25 -13.06 -11.13 -6.94
N ARG A 26 -12.57 -10.72 -8.11
CA ARG A 26 -11.26 -10.10 -8.25
C ARG A 26 -11.34 -8.66 -7.80
N TYR A 27 -10.36 -8.18 -7.06
CA TYR A 27 -10.28 -6.78 -6.62
C TYR A 27 -8.83 -6.30 -6.63
N PHE A 28 -8.62 -5.04 -6.95
CA PHE A 28 -7.30 -4.41 -6.84
C PHE A 28 -6.99 -4.11 -5.38
N ALA A 29 -5.75 -4.30 -4.94
CA ALA A 29 -5.33 -3.96 -3.60
C ALA A 29 -3.88 -3.48 -3.57
N MET A 30 -3.61 -2.61 -2.61
CA MET A 30 -2.27 -2.13 -2.27
C MET A 30 -1.99 -2.46 -0.81
N SER A 31 -0.74 -2.80 -0.50
CA SER A 31 -0.29 -3.05 0.86
C SER A 31 1.13 -2.56 1.08
N LEU A 32 1.42 -2.16 2.31
CA LEU A 32 2.73 -1.71 2.74
C LEU A 32 3.01 -2.23 4.15
N PRO A 33 3.82 -3.29 4.32
CA PRO A 33 4.33 -3.70 5.62
C PRO A 33 5.50 -2.80 6.03
N ASN A 34 5.58 -2.41 7.30
CA ASN A 34 6.77 -1.76 7.83
C ASN A 34 6.87 -1.90 9.36
N SER A 35 8.08 -1.77 9.90
CA SER A 35 8.32 -1.71 11.35
C SER A 35 8.31 -0.28 11.91
N ASN A 36 8.30 0.73 11.05
CA ASN A 36 8.02 2.10 11.45
C ASN A 36 6.51 2.36 11.37
N ARG A 37 5.88 2.58 12.53
CA ARG A 37 4.44 2.84 12.64
C ARG A 37 4.03 4.18 12.03
N GLU A 38 4.88 5.20 12.10
CA GLU A 38 4.56 6.54 11.59
C GLU A 38 4.34 6.53 10.08
N ILE A 39 5.18 5.77 9.34
CA ILE A 39 4.99 5.60 7.90
C ILE A 39 3.65 4.95 7.59
N ILE A 40 3.28 3.92 8.36
CA ILE A 40 2.01 3.21 8.18
C ILE A 40 0.82 4.15 8.43
N ASP A 41 0.92 5.01 9.44
CA ASP A 41 -0.11 6.00 9.75
C ASP A 41 -0.16 7.13 8.70
N LEU A 42 0.96 7.50 8.06
CA LEU A 42 0.96 8.43 6.92
C LEU A 42 0.17 7.86 5.73
N PHE A 43 0.41 6.59 5.35
CA PHE A 43 -0.38 5.97 4.29
C PHE A 43 -1.87 5.85 4.66
N HIS A 44 -2.16 5.47 5.91
CA HIS A 44 -3.54 5.36 6.38
C HIS A 44 -4.27 6.70 6.44
N SER A 45 -3.62 7.75 6.94
CA SER A 45 -4.21 9.10 7.00
C SER A 45 -4.41 9.69 5.60
N ARG A 46 -3.48 9.44 4.67
CA ARG A 46 -3.55 9.98 3.31
C ARG A 46 -4.58 9.27 2.43
N PHE A 47 -4.69 7.95 2.53
CA PHE A 47 -5.48 7.14 1.59
C PHE A 47 -6.61 6.35 2.26
N GLY A 48 -6.73 6.36 3.58
CA GLY A 48 -7.65 5.49 4.33
C GLY A 48 -7.16 4.04 4.38
N GLY A 49 -8.07 3.09 4.27
CA GLY A 49 -7.75 1.66 4.33
C GLY A 49 -7.74 1.11 5.76
N SER A 50 -6.95 0.07 6.00
CA SER A 50 -6.84 -0.62 7.30
C SER A 50 -5.38 -0.79 7.70
N VAL A 51 -5.11 -0.75 9.01
CA VAL A 51 -3.80 -1.05 9.57
C VAL A 51 -3.90 -2.31 10.41
N ASN A 52 -3.15 -3.34 10.01
CA ASN A 52 -3.11 -4.61 10.71
C ASN A 52 -1.77 -4.76 11.44
N VAL A 53 -1.83 -5.19 12.70
CA VAL A 53 -0.65 -5.58 13.46
C VAL A 53 -0.28 -7.01 13.07
N LYS A 54 0.93 -7.25 12.58
CA LYS A 54 1.39 -8.62 12.33
C LYS A 54 1.84 -9.25 13.65
N PRO A 55 1.35 -10.45 14.00
CA PRO A 55 1.78 -11.14 15.22
C PRO A 55 3.30 -11.34 15.21
N MET A 56 3.96 -11.08 16.34
CA MET A 56 5.37 -11.40 16.51
C MET A 56 5.51 -12.92 16.58
N SER A 57 5.91 -13.56 15.48
CA SER A 57 5.94 -15.03 15.41
C SER A 57 7.23 -15.68 15.95
N ALA A 58 8.06 -14.94 16.69
CA ALA A 58 9.25 -15.43 17.39
C ALA A 58 9.79 -14.32 18.32
N LEU A 59 10.51 -14.72 19.39
CA LEU A 59 11.10 -13.82 20.40
C LEU A 59 12.07 -12.75 19.86
N SER A 60 12.50 -12.82 18.59
CA SER A 60 13.52 -11.94 18.01
C SER A 60 13.03 -11.03 16.87
N ARG A 61 11.75 -11.05 16.50
CA ARG A 61 11.23 -10.21 15.40
C ARG A 61 10.66 -8.89 15.93
N LYS A 62 11.07 -7.78 15.33
CA LYS A 62 10.46 -6.45 15.59
C LYS A 62 8.97 -6.49 15.25
N GLN A 63 8.18 -5.76 16.03
CA GLN A 63 6.77 -5.53 15.71
C GLN A 63 6.66 -4.92 14.30
N CYS A 64 5.75 -5.46 13.50
CA CYS A 64 5.47 -4.98 12.15
C CYS A 64 3.99 -4.65 12.01
N TRP A 65 3.70 -3.56 11.31
CA TRP A 65 2.35 -3.16 10.93
C TRP A 65 2.22 -3.25 9.42
N CYS A 66 1.00 -3.38 8.93
CA CYS A 66 0.72 -3.46 7.51
C CYS A 66 -0.49 -2.60 7.19
N TRP A 67 -0.25 -1.51 6.45
CA TRP A 67 -1.31 -0.77 5.78
C TRP A 67 -1.83 -1.60 4.60
N LYS A 68 -3.14 -1.64 4.44
CA LYS A 68 -3.84 -2.31 3.33
C LYS A 68 -5.04 -1.50 2.88
N ILE A 69 -5.21 -1.38 1.57
CA ILE A 69 -6.39 -0.78 0.92
C ILE A 69 -6.80 -1.64 -0.27
N GLN A 70 -8.10 -1.71 -0.56
CA GLN A 70 -8.65 -2.60 -1.60
C GLN A 70 -9.84 -1.96 -2.33
N GLY A 71 -10.16 -2.52 -3.50
CA GLY A 71 -11.26 -2.10 -4.36
C GLY A 71 -11.05 -0.71 -4.95
N GLU A 72 -12.14 0.02 -5.15
CA GLU A 72 -12.15 1.37 -5.70
C GLU A 72 -11.20 2.33 -4.99
N LYS A 73 -11.16 2.30 -3.65
CA LYS A 73 -10.24 3.15 -2.87
C LYS A 73 -8.76 2.83 -3.12
N ALA A 74 -8.43 1.59 -3.48
CA ALA A 74 -7.06 1.23 -3.86
C ALA A 74 -6.70 1.82 -5.23
N TRP A 75 -7.65 1.89 -6.16
CA TRP A 75 -7.43 2.59 -7.43
C TRP A 75 -7.23 4.08 -7.24
N GLU A 76 -8.05 4.72 -6.41
CA GLU A 76 -7.88 6.14 -6.06
C GLU A 76 -6.48 6.42 -5.49
N ALA A 77 -6.02 5.57 -4.55
CA ALA A 77 -4.68 5.68 -3.98
C ALA A 77 -3.59 5.44 -5.04
N TYR A 78 -3.76 4.44 -5.90
CA TYR A 78 -2.82 4.16 -6.99
C TYR A 78 -2.69 5.35 -7.94
N TYR A 79 -3.80 5.90 -8.44
CA TYR A 79 -3.75 7.02 -9.38
C TYR A 79 -3.19 8.30 -8.77
N ALA A 80 -3.33 8.48 -7.45
CA ALA A 80 -2.65 9.59 -6.75
C ALA A 80 -1.12 9.42 -6.70
N LEU A 81 -0.63 8.18 -6.63
CA LEU A 81 0.80 7.86 -6.56
C LEU A 81 1.44 7.65 -7.93
N GLU A 82 0.70 7.14 -8.92
CA GLU A 82 1.16 6.72 -10.25
C GLU A 82 2.08 7.74 -10.96
N PRO A 83 1.79 9.06 -10.95
CA PRO A 83 2.66 10.04 -11.60
C PRO A 83 4.10 10.07 -11.05
N TYR A 84 4.29 9.56 -9.83
CA TYR A 84 5.56 9.55 -9.11
C TYR A 84 6.17 8.15 -8.97
N LEU A 85 5.41 7.08 -9.24
CA LEU A 85 5.90 5.70 -9.22
C LEU A 85 6.88 5.42 -10.36
N ARG A 86 7.88 4.59 -10.08
CA ARG A 86 8.90 4.14 -11.03
C ARG A 86 8.84 2.64 -11.25
N GLU A 87 8.84 1.85 -10.17
CA GLU A 87 8.92 0.38 -10.27
C GLU A 87 7.54 -0.28 -10.23
N LYS A 88 6.64 0.19 -9.36
CA LYS A 88 5.32 -0.42 -9.15
C LYS A 88 4.24 0.24 -10.00
N ARG A 89 4.49 0.37 -11.32
CA ARG A 89 3.45 0.79 -12.27
C ARG A 89 2.58 -0.40 -12.66
N TRP A 90 1.27 -0.23 -12.57
CA TRP A 90 0.33 -1.28 -12.95
C TRP A 90 0.19 -1.34 -14.46
N THR A 91 0.38 -2.53 -15.04
CA THR A 91 0.27 -2.78 -16.49
C THR A 91 -0.82 -3.80 -16.83
N GLY A 92 -1.57 -4.28 -15.84
CA GLY A 92 -2.68 -5.20 -16.06
C GLY A 92 -3.99 -4.49 -16.39
N GLU A 93 -5.02 -5.28 -16.69
CA GLU A 93 -6.36 -4.74 -16.87
C GLU A 93 -6.96 -4.27 -15.53
N PRO A 94 -7.63 -3.11 -15.48
CA PRO A 94 -8.39 -2.69 -14.31
C PRO A 94 -9.45 -3.71 -13.93
N VAL A 95 -9.67 -3.88 -12.62
CA VAL A 95 -10.76 -4.71 -12.09
C VAL A 95 -11.64 -3.87 -11.19
N SER A 96 -12.94 -4.15 -11.24
CA SER A 96 -13.98 -3.56 -10.38
C SER A 96 -13.78 -3.92 -8.91
#